data_AF-A0A2S8RJZ6-F1
#
_entry.id   AF-A0A2S8RJZ6-F1
#
_cell.length_a   1.000
_cell.length_b   1.000
_cell.length_c   1.000
_cell.angle_alpha   90.00
_cell.angle_beta   90.00
_cell.angle_gamma   90.00
#
_symmetry.space_group_name_H-M   'P 1'
#
loop_
_entity.id
_entity.type
_entity.pdbx_description
1 polymer ?
#
loop_
_entity_poly.entity_id
_entity_poly.type
_entity_poly.pdbx_seq_one_letter_code
_entity_poly.pdbx_strand_id
1 'polypeptide(L)'
;MKGKSVVNAIPLFALGKANAVASESPVFEIIEDFEVESKLYADGTTVRVLLRRQLNHTPPRYASGPYRLDLTVGGQHTPHYGVSEATACEAACRFLLKHVEGVIPTLN
;
A
#
# COMPACT_ATOMS: atom_id res chain seq x y z
N MET A 1 -38.31 5.86 -53.60
CA MET A 1 -38.02 4.81 -52.60
C MET A 1 -37.01 5.37 -51.61
N LYS A 2 -37.40 5.69 -50.37
CA LYS A 2 -36.52 6.22 -49.32
C LYS A 2 -36.51 5.21 -48.17
N GLY A 3 -35.37 4.56 -47.93
CA GLY A 3 -35.17 3.60 -46.85
C GLY A 3 -35.18 4.31 -45.50
N LYS A 4 -36.04 3.85 -44.59
CA LYS A 4 -36.04 4.29 -43.18
C LYS A 4 -35.02 3.45 -42.42
N SER A 5 -33.95 4.09 -41.95
CA SER A 5 -33.02 3.52 -40.99
C SER A 5 -33.72 3.37 -39.64
N VAL A 6 -33.98 2.15 -39.20
CA VAL A 6 -34.53 1.87 -37.87
C VAL A 6 -33.35 1.85 -36.90
N VAL A 7 -33.15 2.94 -36.18
CA VAL A 7 -32.20 3.00 -35.08
C VAL A 7 -32.88 2.31 -33.89
N ASN A 8 -32.48 1.09 -33.58
CA ASN A 8 -32.91 0.42 -32.34
C ASN A 8 -32.34 1.22 -31.16
N ALA A 9 -33.19 2.04 -30.56
CA ALA A 9 -32.88 2.68 -29.29
C ALA A 9 -32.86 1.59 -28.22
N ILE A 10 -31.65 1.21 -27.78
CA ILE A 10 -31.48 0.41 -26.57
C ILE A 10 -32.01 1.27 -25.40
N PRO A 11 -33.00 0.81 -24.62
CA PRO A 11 -33.49 1.58 -23.49
C PRO A 11 -32.35 1.80 -22.49
N LEU A 12 -32.14 3.05 -22.11
CA LEU A 12 -31.10 3.51 -21.17
C LEU A 12 -31.12 2.77 -19.82
N PHE A 13 -32.22 2.06 -19.51
CA PHE A 13 -32.41 1.30 -18.27
C PHE A 13 -31.79 -0.11 -18.26
N ALA A 14 -31.14 -0.54 -19.35
CA ALA A 14 -30.44 -1.83 -19.43
C ALA A 14 -28.93 -1.76 -19.15
N LEU A 15 -28.42 -0.64 -18.62
CA LEU A 15 -27.10 -0.61 -17.99
C LEU A 15 -27.24 -1.22 -16.60
N GLY A 16 -26.86 -2.50 -16.54
CA GLY A 16 -26.93 -3.33 -15.36
C GLY A 16 -26.43 -2.62 -14.11
N LYS A 17 -27.07 -2.96 -13.00
CA LYS A 17 -26.63 -2.74 -11.62
C LYS A 17 -25.12 -2.52 -11.58
N ALA A 18 -24.69 -1.27 -11.62
CA ALA A 18 -23.38 -0.93 -11.11
C ALA A 18 -23.47 -1.37 -9.66
N ASN A 19 -22.82 -2.48 -9.33
CA ASN A 19 -22.55 -2.83 -7.96
C ASN A 19 -21.86 -1.59 -7.40
N ALA A 20 -22.63 -0.79 -6.67
CA ALA A 20 -22.10 0.15 -5.72
C ALA A 20 -21.41 -0.75 -4.70
N VAL A 21 -20.17 -1.12 -5.00
CA VAL A 21 -19.22 -1.56 -3.98
C VAL A 21 -19.18 -0.34 -3.08
N ALA A 22 -19.84 -0.45 -1.92
CA ALA A 22 -19.77 0.55 -0.89
C ALA A 22 -18.28 0.88 -0.75
N SER A 23 -17.91 2.12 -1.10
CA SER A 23 -16.55 2.61 -0.94
C SER A 23 -16.33 2.78 0.56
N GLU A 24 -16.26 1.66 1.29
CA GLU A 24 -15.74 1.64 2.64
C GLU A 24 -14.31 2.12 2.53
N SER A 25 -14.01 3.23 3.22
CA SER A 25 -12.64 3.71 3.37
C SER A 25 -11.73 2.56 3.79
N PRO A 26 -10.50 2.45 3.25
CA PRO A 26 -9.61 1.37 3.62
C PRO A 26 -9.34 1.39 5.13
N VAL A 27 -9.62 0.26 5.78
CA VAL A 27 -9.42 0.08 7.22
C VAL A 27 -8.05 -0.56 7.42
N PHE A 28 -7.21 0.06 8.23
CA PHE A 28 -5.85 -0.40 8.49
C PHE A 28 -5.65 -0.77 9.96
N GLU A 29 -4.95 -1.88 10.16
CA GLU A 29 -4.31 -2.26 11.42
C GLU A 29 -2.83 -1.88 11.35
N ILE A 30 -2.27 -1.32 12.43
CA ILE A 30 -0.83 -1.10 12.56
C ILE A 30 -0.21 -2.40 13.06
N ILE A 31 0.69 -2.96 12.26
CA ILE A 31 1.43 -4.17 12.60
C ILE A 31 2.73 -3.81 13.32
N GLU A 32 3.42 -2.79 12.81
CA GLU A 32 4.67 -2.30 13.38
C GLU A 32 4.76 -0.78 13.19
N ASP A 33 5.21 -0.07 14.22
CA ASP A 33 5.53 1.36 14.16
C ASP A 33 6.84 1.59 14.91
N PHE A 34 7.92 1.59 14.13
CA PHE A 34 9.27 1.76 14.63
C PHE A 34 9.79 3.14 14.25
N GLU A 35 10.36 3.86 15.22
CA GLU A 35 10.99 5.16 15.00
C GLU A 35 12.26 5.28 15.84
N VAL A 36 13.35 5.75 15.23
CA VAL A 36 14.62 5.94 15.91
C VAL A 36 15.40 7.11 15.30
N GLU A 37 16.13 7.84 16.13
CA GLU A 37 17.15 8.77 15.65
C GLU A 37 18.38 7.99 15.17
N SER A 38 18.77 8.21 13.93
CA SER A 38 19.90 7.49 13.34
C SER A 38 21.22 8.15 13.67
N LYS A 39 22.16 7.34 14.17
CA LYS A 39 23.54 7.75 14.44
C LYS A 39 24.38 7.92 13.18
N LEU A 40 23.92 7.44 12.03
CA LEU A 40 24.63 7.60 10.74
C LEU A 40 24.60 9.03 10.23
N TYR A 41 23.65 9.84 10.71
CA TYR A 41 23.46 11.21 10.28
C TYR A 41 23.74 12.16 11.44
N ALA A 42 24.55 13.18 11.21
CA ALA A 42 24.98 14.13 12.25
C ALA A 42 23.91 15.17 12.64
N ASP A 43 22.79 15.21 11.92
CA ASP A 43 21.74 16.23 12.02
C ASP A 43 20.50 15.78 12.82
N GLY A 44 20.60 14.67 13.54
CA GLY A 44 19.46 14.11 14.29
C GLY A 44 18.39 13.53 13.37
N THR A 45 18.75 13.07 12.17
CA THR A 45 17.82 12.46 11.23
C THR A 45 17.09 11.27 11.86
N THR A 46 15.76 11.37 11.87
CA THR A 46 14.88 10.28 12.28
C THR A 46 14.63 9.30 11.13
N VAL A 47 14.65 8.01 11.46
CA VAL A 47 14.30 6.89 10.60
C VAL A 47 13.03 6.25 11.15
N ARG A 48 12.00 6.10 10.31
CA ARG A 48 10.72 5.49 10.67
C ARG A 48 10.33 4.39 9.71
N VAL A 49 9.81 3.30 10.25
CA VAL A 49 9.23 2.17 9.53
C VAL A 49 7.83 1.93 10.09
N LEU A 50 6.81 2.12 9.25
CA LEU A 50 5.41 1.89 9.60
C LEU A 50 4.85 0.79 8.69
N LEU A 51 4.55 -0.37 9.26
CA LEU A 51 3.90 -1.47 8.58
C LEU A 51 2.42 -1.53 8.97
N ARG A 52 1.55 -1.52 7.96
CA ARG A 52 0.11 -1.56 8.12
C ARG A 52 -0.48 -2.70 7.30
N ARG A 53 -1.50 -3.35 7.85
CA ARG A 53 -2.31 -4.35 7.15
C ARG A 53 -3.70 -3.80 6.88
N GLN A 54 -4.13 -3.83 5.64
CA GLN A 54 -5.48 -3.46 5.27
C GLN A 54 -6.45 -4.62 5.59
N LEU A 55 -7.41 -4.37 6.48
CA LEU A 55 -8.35 -5.39 6.95
C LEU A 55 -9.46 -5.67 5.93
N ASN A 56 -9.93 -4.63 5.23
CA ASN A 56 -10.92 -4.75 4.16
C ASN A 56 -10.26 -4.92 2.77
N HIS A 57 -9.09 -5.56 2.73
CA HIS A 57 -8.38 -5.75 1.48
C HIS A 57 -9.12 -6.77 0.61
N THR A 58 -9.65 -6.30 -0.51
CA THR A 58 -10.09 -7.17 -1.60
C THR A 58 -8.94 -7.26 -2.60
N PRO A 59 -8.29 -8.41 -2.80
CA PRO A 59 -7.09 -8.49 -3.62
C PRO A 59 -7.39 -8.12 -5.08
N PRO A 60 -6.86 -7.00 -5.61
CA PRO A 60 -6.92 -6.74 -7.04
C PRO A 60 -5.96 -7.71 -7.76
N ARG A 61 -6.19 -7.94 -9.07
CA ARG A 61 -5.35 -8.83 -9.91
C ARG A 61 -3.84 -8.55 -9.85
N TYR A 62 -3.43 -7.34 -9.45
CA TYR A 62 -2.05 -6.88 -9.47
C TYR A 62 -1.46 -6.58 -8.09
N ALA A 63 -2.21 -6.76 -6.99
CA ALA A 63 -1.62 -6.66 -5.65
C ALA A 63 -1.11 -8.02 -5.21
N SER A 64 0.04 -8.01 -4.54
CA SER A 64 0.66 -9.21 -3.96
C SER A 64 0.24 -9.45 -2.50
N GLY A 65 -0.43 -8.49 -1.85
CA GLY A 65 -0.97 -8.67 -0.51
C GLY A 65 -1.64 -7.44 0.09
N PRO A 66 -2.19 -7.58 1.31
CA PRO A 66 -2.92 -6.52 2.00
C PRO A 66 -2.02 -5.50 2.72
N TYR A 67 -0.69 -5.57 2.55
CA TYR A 67 0.22 -4.75 3.35
C TYR A 67 0.56 -3.43 2.67
N ARG A 68 0.74 -2.42 3.52
CA ARG A 68 1.25 -1.11 3.19
C ARG A 68 2.42 -0.82 4.12
N LEU A 69 3.57 -0.52 3.54
CA LEU A 69 4.79 -0.17 4.27
C LEU A 69 5.16 1.27 3.94
N ASP A 70 5.41 2.08 4.96
CA ASP A 70 5.84 3.46 4.82
C ASP A 70 7.21 3.61 5.48
N LEU A 71 8.22 3.97 4.66
CA LEU A 71 9.60 4.14 5.08
C LEU A 71 9.92 5.64 5.07
N THR A 72 10.50 6.16 6.15
CA THR A 72 10.85 7.58 6.24
C THR A 72 12.27 7.76 6.75
N VAL A 73 13.06 8.62 6.10
CA VAL A 73 14.39 9.05 6.57
C VAL A 73 14.58 10.54 6.28
N GLY A 74 14.85 11.33 7.31
CA GLY A 74 15.20 12.76 7.14
C GLY A 74 14.13 13.56 6.37
N GLY A 75 12.86 13.22 6.57
CA GLY A 75 11.72 13.81 5.86
C GLY A 75 11.43 13.23 4.46
N GLN A 76 12.27 12.34 3.92
CA GLN A 76 11.98 11.61 2.69
C GLN A 76 11.07 10.42 2.99
N HIS A 77 9.92 10.34 2.31
CA HIS A 77 8.95 9.26 2.46
C HIS A 77 8.91 8.35 1.23
N THR A 78 9.06 7.04 1.45
CA THR A 78 9.02 6.00 0.41
C THR A 78 7.94 4.97 0.77
N PRO A 79 6.77 5.03 0.14
CA PRO A 79 5.69 4.08 0.40
C PRO A 79 5.72 2.86 -0.54
N HIS A 80 5.34 1.70 0.00
CA HIS A 80 5.06 0.46 -0.72
C HIS A 80 3.62 0.02 -0.47
N TYR A 81 2.87 -0.22 -1.54
CA TYR A 81 1.44 -0.55 -1.48
C TYR A 81 1.16 -1.92 -2.06
N GLY A 82 0.18 -2.63 -1.48
CA GLY A 82 -0.30 -3.88 -2.04
C GLY A 82 0.75 -4.99 -2.05
N VAL A 83 1.66 -4.96 -1.07
CA VAL A 83 2.78 -5.90 -0.97
C VAL A 83 2.41 -7.11 -0.12
N SER A 84 3.08 -8.24 -0.36
CA SER A 84 3.05 -9.37 0.58
C SER A 84 3.78 -9.00 1.87
N GLU A 85 3.50 -9.71 2.95
CA GLU A 85 4.21 -9.53 4.23
C GLU A 85 5.72 -9.75 4.07
N ALA A 86 6.11 -10.82 3.38
CA ALA A 86 7.52 -11.13 3.15
C ALA A 86 8.25 -10.00 2.40
N THR A 87 7.61 -9.44 1.37
CA THR A 87 8.15 -8.30 0.61
C THR A 87 8.26 -7.04 1.48
N ALA A 88 7.25 -6.78 2.33
CA ALA A 88 7.29 -5.65 3.25
C ALA A 88 8.42 -5.80 4.28
N CYS A 89 8.57 -6.98 4.89
CA CYS A 89 9.63 -7.28 5.84
C CYS A 89 11.02 -7.17 5.19
N GLU A 90 11.21 -7.72 3.99
CA GLU A 90 12.48 -7.61 3.28
C GLU A 90 12.85 -6.15 2.99
N ALA A 91 11.89 -5.35 2.50
CA ALA A 91 12.10 -3.93 2.23
C ALA A 91 12.43 -3.15 3.51
N ALA A 92 11.70 -3.40 4.61
CA ALA A 92 11.95 -2.80 5.91
C ALA A 92 13.36 -3.15 6.44
N CYS A 93 13.75 -4.43 6.40
CA CYS A 93 15.08 -4.87 6.82
C CYS A 93 16.20 -4.18 6.01
N ARG A 94 16.08 -4.16 4.67
CA ARG A 94 17.06 -3.47 3.80
C ARG A 94 17.15 -1.98 4.11
N PHE A 95 16.01 -1.34 4.37
CA PHE A 95 15.94 0.06 4.73
C PHE A 95 16.62 0.34 6.08
N LEU A 96 16.31 -0.45 7.11
CA LEU A 96 16.92 -0.33 8.43
C LEU A 96 18.43 -0.57 8.38
N LEU A 97 18.90 -1.60 7.70
CA LEU A 97 20.34 -1.87 7.52
C LEU A 97 21.09 -0.72 6.82
N LYS A 98 20.40 0.02 5.95
CA LYS A 98 20.99 1.17 5.25
C LYS A 98 21.03 2.42 6.13
N HIS A 99 20.08 2.58 7.04
CA HIS A 99 19.82 3.86 7.71
C HIS A 99 20.00 3.81 9.23
N VAL A 100 20.21 2.65 9.85
CA VAL A 100 20.32 2.48 11.30
C VAL A 100 21.55 1.63 11.63
N GLU A 101 22.39 2.11 12.55
CA GLU A 101 23.49 1.33 13.11
C GLU A 101 23.01 0.33 14.16
N GLY A 102 23.74 -0.77 14.32
CA GLY A 102 23.47 -1.73 15.39
C GLY A 102 22.27 -2.63 15.15
N VAL A 103 21.72 -2.65 13.93
CA VAL A 103 20.77 -3.68 13.49
C VAL A 103 21.57 -4.97 13.28
N ILE A 104 21.81 -5.68 14.37
CA ILE A 104 22.44 -7.00 14.35
C ILE A 104 21.32 -8.01 14.03
N PRO A 105 21.46 -8.85 13.00
CA PRO A 105 20.51 -9.94 12.79
C PRO A 105 20.56 -10.85 14.03
N THR A 106 19.47 -10.88 14.79
CA THR A 106 19.29 -11.87 15.86
C THR A 106 18.91 -13.19 15.21
N LEU A 107 19.79 -14.19 15.35
CA LEU A 107 19.48 -15.58 15.01
C LEU A 107 18.43 -16.07 16.01
N ASN A 108 17.17 -16.09 15.57
CA ASN A 108 16.11 -16.88 16.22
C ASN A 108 16.15 -18.31 15.68
#